data_AF-A0A6L2LDL8-F1
#
_entry.id   AF-A0A6L2LDL8-F1
#
_cell.length_a   1.000
_cell.length_b   1.000
_cell.length_c   1.000
_cell.angle_alpha   90.00
_cell.angle_beta   90.00
_cell.angle_gamma   90.00
#
_symmetry.space_group_name_H-M   'P 1'
#
loop_
_entity.id
_entity.type
_entity.pdbx_description
1 polymer ?
#
loop_
_entity_poly.entity_id
_entity_poly.type
_entity_poly.pdbx_seq_one_letter_code
_entity_poly.pdbx_strand_id
1 'polypeptide(L)'
;MILESVESHPLLWPSIEENGVTQLKKYSELSPKEAIQADCDVKATNIILQGLPSKVYALVSTHKVAKELWERIQMLMQGTFLTKQESECKLYAEFDKFAYKKGESLRDYYLRFALLLNDMNIYNMKLEQF
;
A
#
# COMPACT_ATOMS: atom_id res chain seq x y z
N MET A 1 -5.20 19.35 4.11
CA MET A 1 -6.10 18.44 3.35
C MET A 1 -6.16 17.08 4.07
N ILE A 2 -7.27 16.32 4.03
CA ILE A 2 -7.39 15.04 4.80
C ILE A 2 -6.24 14.06 4.45
N LEU A 3 -5.82 14.02 3.18
CA LEU A 3 -4.67 13.22 2.72
C LEU A 3 -3.37 13.58 3.46
N GLU A 4 -3.03 14.87 3.55
CA GLU A 4 -1.83 15.35 4.25
C GLU A 4 -1.86 15.02 5.75
N SER A 5 -3.06 14.92 6.34
CA SER A 5 -3.22 14.55 7.76
C SER A 5 -2.94 13.07 8.00
N VAL A 6 -3.31 12.20 7.05
CA VAL A 6 -3.02 10.76 7.12
C VAL A 6 -1.52 10.47 6.93
N GLU A 7 -0.84 11.24 6.07
CA GLU A 7 0.59 11.03 5.77
C GLU A 7 1.54 11.62 6.83
N SER A 8 1.23 12.80 7.36
CA SER A 8 2.19 13.59 8.15
C SER A 8 2.36 13.17 9.61
N HIS A 9 1.36 12.56 10.26
CA HIS A 9 1.42 12.24 11.70
C HIS A 9 0.89 10.83 12.02
N PRO A 10 1.50 10.09 12.96
CA PRO A 10 0.87 8.91 13.54
C PRO A 10 -0.37 9.37 14.30
N LEU A 11 -1.54 8.89 13.87
CA LEU A 11 -2.84 9.26 14.45
C LEU A 11 -3.04 8.52 15.78
N LEU A 12 -2.27 8.92 16.79
CA LEU A 12 -2.32 8.36 18.13
C LEU A 12 -3.18 9.25 19.02
N TRP A 13 -4.10 8.63 19.74
CA TRP A 13 -4.91 9.32 20.72
C TRP A 13 -4.00 9.99 21.77
N PRO A 14 -4.24 11.27 22.13
CA PRO A 14 -3.37 11.99 23.06
C PRO A 14 -3.22 11.25 24.39
N SER A 15 -1.98 11.17 24.88
CA SER A 15 -1.64 10.57 26.18
C SER A 15 -0.94 11.56 27.09
N ILE A 16 -1.05 11.32 28.39
CA ILE A 16 -0.32 12.03 29.45
C ILE A 16 0.49 10.99 30.20
N GLU A 17 1.72 11.33 30.55
CA GLU A 17 2.47 10.59 31.56
C GLU A 17 2.19 11.18 32.94
N GLU A 18 1.51 10.41 33.78
CA GLU A 18 1.26 10.77 35.17
C GLU A 18 1.90 9.69 36.05
N ASN A 19 2.85 10.09 36.90
CA ASN A 19 3.57 9.20 37.82
C ASN A 19 4.25 7.99 37.15
N GLY A 20 4.78 8.16 35.93
CA GLY A 20 5.46 7.10 35.17
C GLY A 20 4.51 6.12 34.47
N VAL A 21 3.20 6.38 34.49
CA VAL A 21 2.19 5.62 33.76
C VAL A 21 1.64 6.47 32.62
N THR A 22 1.70 5.92 31.40
CA THR A 22 1.11 6.56 30.21
C THR A 22 -0.38 6.27 30.16
N GLN A 23 -1.20 7.29 30.39
CA GLN A 23 -2.67 7.20 30.33
C GLN A 23 -3.20 7.99 29.13
N LEU A 24 -4.22 7.46 28.44
CA LEU A 24 -4.93 8.18 27.39
C LEU A 24 -5.80 9.29 27.99
N LYS A 25 -5.73 10.50 27.43
CA LYS A 25 -6.57 11.63 27.84
C LYS A 25 -8.04 11.31 27.60
N LYS A 26 -8.92 11.76 28.48
CA LYS A 26 -10.35 11.85 28.14
C LYS A 26 -10.54 12.99 27.14
N TYR A 27 -11.60 12.90 26.32
CA TYR A 27 -11.90 13.95 25.35
C TYR A 27 -12.06 15.34 25.98
N SER A 28 -12.62 15.40 27.19
CA SER A 28 -12.79 16.65 27.98
C SER A 28 -11.47 17.28 28.45
N GLU A 29 -10.37 16.51 28.44
CA GLU A 29 -9.04 16.95 28.86
C GLU A 29 -8.18 17.39 27.66
N LEU A 30 -8.74 17.31 26.45
CA LEU A 30 -8.07 17.73 25.23
C LEU A 30 -8.07 19.26 25.13
N SER A 31 -6.93 19.81 24.76
CA SER A 31 -6.88 21.18 24.27
C SER A 31 -7.71 21.31 22.98
N PRO A 32 -8.15 22.53 22.61
CA PRO A 32 -8.92 22.74 21.38
C PRO A 32 -8.23 22.19 20.13
N LYS A 33 -6.90 22.26 20.05
CA LYS A 33 -6.12 21.73 18.92
C LYS A 33 -6.14 20.20 18.90
N GLU A 34 -5.96 19.55 20.05
CA GLU A 34 -6.00 18.10 20.16
C GLU A 34 -7.40 17.54 19.86
N ALA A 35 -8.45 18.22 20.30
CA ALA A 35 -9.83 17.84 20.01
C ALA A 35 -10.15 17.92 18.50
N ILE A 36 -9.72 18.99 17.83
CA ILE A 36 -9.87 19.13 16.38
C ILE A 36 -9.12 18.01 15.65
N GLN A 37 -7.90 17.71 16.07
CA GLN A 37 -7.12 16.62 15.47
C GLN A 37 -7.81 15.26 15.66
N ALA A 38 -8.25 14.95 16.88
CA ALA A 38 -8.93 13.69 17.17
C ALA A 38 -10.22 13.51 16.36
N ASP A 39 -11.01 14.57 16.16
CA ASP A 39 -12.20 14.53 15.29
C ASP A 39 -11.84 14.29 13.81
N CYS A 40 -10.80 14.95 13.31
CA CYS A 40 -10.27 14.69 11.97
C CYS A 40 -9.81 13.23 11.80
N ASP A 41 -9.16 12.66 12.81
CA ASP A 41 -8.62 11.29 12.78
C ASP A 41 -9.75 10.24 12.73
N VAL A 42 -10.79 10.44 13.55
CA VAL A 42 -11.99 9.59 13.55
C VAL A 42 -12.68 9.66 12.19
N LYS A 43 -12.81 10.87 11.61
CA LYS A 43 -13.39 11.06 10.28
C LYS A 43 -12.57 10.37 9.19
N ALA A 44 -11.24 10.55 9.19
CA ALA A 44 -10.36 9.92 8.21
C ALA A 44 -10.43 8.39 8.27
N THR A 45 -10.41 7.82 9.48
CA THR A 45 -10.54 6.38 9.70
C THR A 45 -11.87 5.85 9.17
N ASN A 46 -12.98 6.52 9.49
CA ASN A 46 -14.31 6.11 9.02
C ASN A 46 -14.42 6.17 7.50
N ILE A 47 -13.91 7.23 6.86
CA ILE A 47 -13.91 7.37 5.41
C ILE A 47 -13.11 6.24 4.75
N ILE A 48 -11.89 5.96 5.26
CA ILE A 48 -11.06 4.88 4.75
C ILE A 48 -11.83 3.55 4.84
N LEU A 49 -12.35 3.20 6.02
CA LEU A 49 -13.03 1.93 6.23
C LEU A 49 -14.31 1.77 5.40
N GLN A 50 -15.09 2.84 5.21
CA GLN A 50 -16.31 2.83 4.40
C GLN A 50 -16.02 2.65 2.91
N GLY A 51 -14.85 3.08 2.43
CA GLY A 51 -14.43 2.93 1.04
C GLY A 51 -13.93 1.53 0.67
N LEU A 52 -13.76 0.62 1.64
CA LEU A 52 -13.11 -0.68 1.39
C LEU A 52 -14.09 -1.78 0.94
N PRO A 53 -13.70 -2.59 -0.06
CA PRO A 53 -14.35 -3.87 -0.31
C PRO A 53 -14.26 -4.78 0.92
N SER A 54 -15.30 -5.58 1.18
CA SER A 54 -15.41 -6.39 2.41
C SER A 54 -14.22 -7.33 2.65
N LYS A 55 -13.61 -7.86 1.57
CA LYS A 55 -12.40 -8.71 1.67
C LYS A 55 -11.18 -7.95 2.19
N VAL A 56 -11.00 -6.69 1.76
CA VAL A 56 -9.89 -5.83 2.21
C VAL A 56 -10.15 -5.36 3.63
N TYR A 57 -11.39 -4.97 3.95
CA TYR A 57 -11.80 -4.60 5.30
C TYR A 57 -11.44 -5.68 6.33
N ALA A 58 -11.78 -6.94 6.06
CA ALA A 58 -11.45 -8.05 6.96
C ALA A 58 -9.95 -8.16 7.26
N LEU A 59 -9.08 -7.86 6.28
CA LEU A 59 -7.63 -7.95 6.41
C LEU A 59 -7.01 -6.78 7.17
N VAL A 60 -7.66 -5.61 7.18
CA VAL A 60 -7.10 -4.38 7.78
C VAL A 60 -7.78 -3.95 9.07
N SER A 61 -8.97 -4.49 9.37
CA SER A 61 -9.82 -4.13 10.51
C SER A 61 -9.18 -4.28 11.89
N THR A 62 -8.07 -5.00 12.01
CA THR A 62 -7.31 -5.12 13.26
C THR A 62 -6.50 -3.87 13.61
N HIS A 63 -6.29 -2.97 12.64
CA HIS A 63 -5.55 -1.73 12.82
C HIS A 63 -6.52 -0.60 13.16
N LYS A 64 -6.15 0.19 14.18
CA LYS A 64 -7.01 1.26 14.73
C LYS A 64 -6.65 2.65 14.21
N VAL A 65 -5.47 2.79 13.61
CA VAL A 65 -4.88 4.05 13.20
C VAL A 65 -5.09 4.22 11.69
N ALA A 66 -5.66 5.35 11.26
CA ALA A 66 -5.93 5.59 9.83
C ALA A 66 -4.67 5.53 8.95
N LYS A 67 -3.52 5.95 9.48
CA LYS A 67 -2.21 5.82 8.79
C LYS A 67 -1.82 4.36 8.58
N GLU A 68 -1.89 3.53 9.61
CA GLU A 68 -1.61 2.09 9.48
C GLU A 68 -2.58 1.40 8.52
N LEU A 69 -3.88 1.77 8.60
CA LEU A 69 -4.89 1.30 7.65
C LEU A 69 -4.50 1.68 6.23
N TRP A 70 -4.18 2.95 5.98
CA TRP A 70 -3.79 3.47 4.66
C TRP A 70 -2.53 2.76 4.12
N GLU A 71 -1.47 2.67 4.90
CA GLU A 71 -0.23 1.97 4.51
C GLU A 71 -0.50 0.49 4.22
N ARG A 72 -1.33 -0.18 5.03
CA ARG A 72 -1.70 -1.58 4.81
C ARG A 72 -2.53 -1.77 3.54
N ILE A 73 -3.46 -0.85 3.26
CA ILE A 73 -4.25 -0.84 2.01
C ILE A 73 -3.32 -0.64 0.82
N GLN A 74 -2.38 0.31 0.90
CA GLN A 74 -1.38 0.51 -0.15
C GLN A 74 -0.57 -0.77 -0.39
N MET A 75 -0.09 -1.44 0.65
CA MET A 75 0.61 -2.73 0.51
C MET A 75 -0.28 -3.83 -0.09
N LEU A 76 -1.56 -3.89 0.27
CA LEU A 76 -2.49 -4.90 -0.28
C LEU A 76 -2.85 -4.65 -1.74
N MET A 77 -2.95 -3.38 -2.16
CA MET A 77 -3.37 -3.01 -3.51
C MET A 77 -2.20 -2.89 -4.49
N GLN A 78 -1.04 -2.43 -4.03
CA GLN A 78 0.16 -2.22 -4.87
C GLN A 78 1.18 -3.35 -4.71
N GLY A 79 1.03 -4.20 -3.68
CA GLY A 79 2.06 -5.15 -3.28
C GLY A 79 3.11 -4.52 -2.36
N THR A 80 4.05 -5.33 -1.88
CA THR A 80 5.26 -4.89 -1.17
C THR A 80 6.43 -4.70 -2.14
N PHE A 81 7.49 -3.99 -1.73
CA PHE A 81 8.78 -4.02 -2.45
C PHE A 81 9.28 -5.45 -2.68
N LEU A 82 8.99 -6.37 -1.73
CA LEU A 82 9.31 -7.79 -1.86
C LEU A 82 8.56 -8.43 -3.03
N THR A 83 7.26 -8.15 -3.18
CA THR A 83 6.49 -8.64 -4.34
C THR A 83 6.92 -7.99 -5.65
N LYS A 84 7.43 -6.75 -5.61
CA LYS A 84 8.03 -6.09 -6.79
C LYS A 84 9.31 -6.82 -7.22
N GLN A 85 10.25 -7.03 -6.31
CA GLN A 85 11.49 -7.76 -6.60
C GLN A 85 11.23 -9.21 -7.05
N GLU A 86 10.29 -9.91 -6.40
CA GLU A 86 9.87 -11.25 -6.82
C GLU A 86 9.27 -11.26 -8.23
N SER A 87 8.49 -10.23 -8.58
CA SER A 87 7.90 -10.08 -9.92
C SER A 87 8.98 -9.76 -10.96
N GLU A 88 9.93 -8.88 -10.64
CA GLU A 88 11.09 -8.59 -11.49
C GLU A 88 11.94 -9.86 -11.73
N CYS A 89 12.23 -10.64 -10.68
CA CYS A 89 12.95 -11.91 -10.80
C CYS A 89 12.21 -12.93 -11.68
N LYS A 90 10.88 -13.03 -11.54
CA LYS A 90 10.05 -13.91 -12.40
C LYS A 90 10.10 -13.46 -13.86
N LEU A 91 9.94 -12.16 -14.12
CA LEU A 91 9.98 -11.60 -15.48
C LEU A 91 11.35 -11.79 -16.13
N TYR A 92 12.45 -11.62 -15.38
CA TYR A 92 13.80 -11.95 -15.87
C TYR A 92 13.92 -13.43 -16.23
N ALA A 93 13.44 -14.34 -15.38
CA ALA A 93 13.48 -15.77 -15.65
C ALA A 93 12.61 -16.18 -16.85
N GLU A 94 11.47 -15.50 -17.07
CA GLU A 94 10.64 -15.69 -18.26
C GLU A 94 11.31 -15.15 -19.52
N PHE A 95 11.95 -13.99 -19.44
CA PHE A 95 12.70 -13.38 -20.55
C PHE A 95 13.91 -14.22 -20.96
N ASP A 96 14.71 -14.69 -20.00
CA ASP A 96 15.87 -15.55 -20.24
C ASP A 96 15.49 -16.86 -20.94
N LYS A 97 14.32 -17.41 -20.58
CA LYS A 97 13.77 -18.64 -21.19
C LYS A 97 12.88 -18.36 -22.41
N PHE A 98 12.76 -17.10 -22.84
CA PHE A 98 11.85 -16.74 -23.91
C PHE A 98 12.38 -17.28 -25.24
N ALA A 99 11.64 -18.23 -25.80
CA ALA A 99 11.98 -18.88 -27.05
C ALA A 99 10.74 -19.10 -27.91
N TYR A 100 10.98 -19.28 -29.21
CA TYR A 100 9.97 -19.68 -30.16
C TYR A 100 9.39 -21.05 -29.80
N LYS A 101 8.06 -21.16 -29.79
CA LYS A 101 7.36 -22.42 -29.52
C LYS A 101 7.04 -23.13 -30.83
N LYS A 102 7.26 -24.45 -30.89
CA LYS A 102 6.94 -25.25 -32.09
C LYS A 102 5.45 -25.10 -32.45
N GLY A 103 5.18 -24.66 -33.67
CA GLY A 103 3.81 -24.44 -34.16
C GLY A 103 3.24 -23.05 -33.87
N GLU A 104 4.01 -22.16 -33.24
CA GLU A 104 3.64 -20.76 -33.02
C GLU A 104 3.73 -19.96 -34.33
N SER A 105 2.76 -19.09 -34.60
CA SER A 105 2.89 -18.15 -35.72
C SER A 105 3.84 -17.00 -35.37
N LEU A 106 4.43 -16.35 -36.36
CA LEU A 106 5.28 -15.17 -36.12
C LEU A 106 4.51 -14.06 -35.39
N ARG A 107 3.21 -13.92 -35.68
CA ARG A 107 2.34 -12.95 -35.01
C ARG A 107 2.17 -13.29 -33.53
N ASP A 108 1.94 -14.56 -33.18
CA ASP A 108 1.75 -14.98 -31.79
C ASP A 108 3.04 -14.84 -30.99
N TYR A 109 4.19 -15.15 -31.61
CA TYR A 109 5.50 -14.92 -31.03
C TYR A 109 5.71 -13.44 -30.70
N TYR A 110 5.44 -12.55 -31.66
CA TYR A 110 5.56 -11.10 -31.46
C TYR A 110 4.63 -10.60 -30.34
N LEU A 111 3.38 -11.05 -30.30
CA LEU A 111 2.43 -10.65 -29.27
C LEU A 111 2.89 -11.08 -27.87
N ARG A 112 3.36 -12.33 -27.72
CA ARG A 112 3.92 -12.81 -26.45
C ARG A 112 5.14 -12.00 -26.01
N PHE A 113 6.02 -11.67 -26.95
CA PHE A 113 7.20 -10.86 -26.66
C PHE A 113 6.83 -9.42 -26.26
N ALA A 114 5.89 -8.80 -26.98
CA ALA A 114 5.42 -7.45 -26.68
C ALA A 114 4.73 -7.37 -25.31
N LEU A 115 3.93 -8.38 -24.94
CA LEU A 115 3.32 -8.48 -23.61
C LEU A 115 4.39 -8.56 -22.52
N LEU A 116 5.38 -9.44 -22.69
CA LEU A 116 6.48 -9.58 -21.73
C LEU A 116 7.26 -8.26 -21.56
N LEU A 117 7.57 -7.56 -22.65
CA LEU A 117 8.23 -6.26 -22.58
C LEU A 117 7.37 -5.20 -21.89
N ASN A 118 6.07 -5.17 -22.14
CA ASN A 118 5.17 -4.25 -21.45
C ASN A 118 5.16 -4.51 -19.95
N ASP A 119 5.10 -5.77 -19.53
CA ASP A 119 5.13 -6.15 -18.12
C ASP A 119 6.47 -5.77 -17.47
N MET A 120 7.60 -5.96 -18.17
CA MET A 120 8.92 -5.50 -17.69
C MET A 120 9.02 -3.97 -17.57
N ASN A 121 8.41 -3.23 -18.50
CA ASN A 121 8.39 -1.76 -18.49
C ASN A 121 7.58 -1.19 -17.33
N ILE A 122 6.50 -1.86 -16.89
CA ILE A 122 5.73 -1.45 -15.70
C ILE A 122 6.63 -1.32 -14.47
N TYR A 123 7.68 -2.13 -14.37
CA TYR A 123 8.62 -2.11 -13.25
C TYR A 123 9.87 -1.27 -13.51
N ASN A 124 9.99 -0.60 -14.66
CA ASN A 124 11.19 0.11 -15.12
C ASN A 124 12.45 -0.79 -15.19
N MET A 125 12.28 -2.07 -15.53
CA MET A 125 13.40 -3.00 -15.68
C MET A 125 14.26 -2.59 -16.88
N LYS A 126 15.59 -2.52 -16.68
CA LYS A 126 16.54 -2.29 -17.76
C LYS A 126 17.04 -3.63 -18.27
N LEU A 127 16.90 -3.85 -19.57
CA LEU A 127 17.63 -4.91 -20.27
C LEU A 127 19.01 -4.33 -20.60
N GLU A 128 20.02 -4.69 -19.82
CA GLU A 128 21.39 -4.34 -20.18
C GLU A 128 21.75 -5.09 -21.46
N GLN A 129 22.23 -4.36 -22.47
CA GLN A 129 22.75 -4.95 -23.70
C GLN A 129 24.09 -5.62 -23.36
N PHE A 130 24.17 -6.94 -23.56
CA PHE A 130 25.43 -7.69 -23.55
C PHE A 130 26.25 -7.39 -24.79
#